data_AF-A0A1C6LF18-F1
#
_entry.id   AF-A0A1C6LF18-F1
#
_cell.length_a   1.000
_cell.length_b   1.000
_cell.length_c   1.000
_cell.angle_alpha   90.00
_cell.angle_beta   90.00
_cell.angle_gamma   90.00
#
_symmetry.space_group_name_H-M   'P 1'
#
loop_
_entity.id
_entity.type
_entity.pdbx_description
1 polymer ?
#
loop_
_entity_poly.entity_id
_entity_poly.type
_entity_poly.pdbx_seq_one_letter_code
_entity_poly.pdbx_strand_id
1 'polypeptide(L)'
;MSLSRISVALLLLLGSHQLCHAGPVALPDGYRLQHYRAPTPDTLPGATVLDTAALQTLLAARQPLLLDVMAAGQVTAADGSSHWLPAHERQDLPGSVWLPNVGYGELAPAMAAYFQRELARLSGGRFEQPLVFYCLRDCWMSWNAARRALSLGYRQVYWYPSGSDGWAEAGLPLVVAQPVPL
;
A
#
# COMPACT_ATOMS: atom_id res chain seq x y z
N MET A 1 12.82 24.23 -75.13
CA MET A 1 12.01 23.24 -74.40
C MET A 1 12.54 23.18 -72.97
N SER A 2 11.81 23.81 -72.05
CA SER A 2 12.20 23.96 -70.63
C SER A 2 11.75 22.74 -69.83
N LEU A 3 12.64 22.17 -69.02
CA LEU A 3 12.34 21.08 -68.08
C LEU A 3 12.45 21.63 -66.66
N SER A 4 11.29 21.77 -66.00
CA SER A 4 11.16 22.18 -64.60
C SER A 4 11.69 21.10 -63.65
N ARG A 5 12.47 21.53 -62.65
CA ARG A 5 12.80 20.72 -61.46
C ARG A 5 11.86 21.13 -60.33
N ILE A 6 11.03 20.21 -59.85
CA ILE A 6 10.19 20.38 -58.67
C ILE A 6 10.94 19.76 -57.49
N SER A 7 11.38 20.59 -56.54
CA SER A 7 11.88 20.15 -55.24
C SER A 7 10.73 20.18 -54.24
N VAL A 8 10.31 19.01 -53.75
CA VAL A 8 9.35 18.88 -52.64
C VAL A 8 10.14 18.95 -51.34
N ALA A 9 9.91 20.01 -50.55
CA ALA A 9 10.44 20.13 -49.20
C ALA A 9 9.51 19.40 -48.22
N LEU A 10 10.01 18.32 -47.63
CA LEU A 10 9.33 17.55 -46.59
C LEU A 10 9.58 18.23 -45.23
N LEU A 11 8.56 18.91 -44.69
CA LEU A 11 8.61 19.52 -43.36
C LEU A 11 8.33 18.44 -42.30
N LEU A 12 9.37 17.95 -41.64
CA LEU A 12 9.26 17.08 -40.46
C LEU A 12 8.81 17.90 -39.25
N LEU A 13 7.51 17.84 -38.94
CA LEU A 13 6.95 18.32 -37.69
C LEU A 13 7.37 17.36 -36.56
N LEU A 14 8.51 17.65 -35.91
CA LEU A 14 8.87 17.04 -34.63
C LEU A 14 7.90 17.55 -33.56
N GLY A 15 6.78 16.86 -33.40
CA GLY A 15 5.90 17.02 -32.26
C GLY A 15 6.66 16.64 -30.99
N SER A 16 7.04 17.63 -30.19
CA SER A 16 7.60 17.42 -28.86
C SER A 16 6.53 16.78 -27.98
N HIS A 17 6.60 15.46 -27.83
CA HIS A 17 5.89 14.74 -26.79
C HIS A 17 6.46 15.20 -25.44
N GLN A 18 5.78 16.14 -24.79
CA GLN A 18 6.02 16.40 -23.39
C GLN A 18 5.62 15.13 -22.63
N LEU A 19 6.60 14.31 -22.26
CA LEU A 19 6.41 13.33 -21.21
C LEU A 19 6.00 14.11 -19.95
N CYS A 20 4.72 14.03 -19.59
CA CYS A 20 4.26 14.49 -18.29
C CYS A 20 4.90 13.61 -17.22
N HIS A 21 6.10 13.99 -16.77
CA HIS A 21 6.66 13.44 -15.55
C HIS A 21 5.85 14.02 -14.41
N ALA A 22 4.95 13.22 -13.83
CA ALA A 22 4.29 13.59 -12.59
C ALA A 22 5.38 13.82 -11.54
N GLY A 23 5.48 15.05 -11.03
CA GLY A 23 6.44 15.38 -9.97
C GLY A 23 6.19 14.54 -8.70
N PRO A 24 7.15 14.52 -7.76
CA PRO A 24 7.05 13.74 -6.54
C PRO A 24 5.76 14.08 -5.77
N VAL A 25 5.06 13.05 -5.30
CA VAL A 25 3.83 13.21 -4.53
C VAL A 25 4.15 13.83 -3.18
N ALA A 26 3.51 14.95 -2.85
CA ALA A 26 3.75 15.67 -1.62
C ALA A 26 3.35 14.85 -0.37
N LEU A 27 4.14 14.97 0.70
CA LEU A 27 3.82 14.42 2.00
C LEU A 27 2.65 15.20 2.62
N PRO A 28 1.61 14.52 3.14
CA PRO A 28 0.52 15.17 3.84
C PRO A 28 0.92 15.48 5.30
N ASP A 29 0.44 16.60 5.84
CA ASP A 29 0.62 16.94 7.25
C ASP A 29 0.01 15.89 8.19
N GLY A 30 -1.11 15.30 7.75
CA GLY A 30 -1.89 14.27 8.45
C GLY A 30 -2.01 12.96 7.68
N TYR A 31 -3.02 12.18 8.01
CA TYR A 31 -3.38 11.03 7.18
C TYR A 31 -3.99 11.49 5.86
N ARG A 32 -3.84 10.68 4.81
CA ARG A 32 -4.62 10.87 3.58
C ARG A 32 -6.09 10.62 3.88
N LEU A 33 -6.97 11.56 3.52
CA LEU A 33 -8.41 11.48 3.83
C LEU A 33 -9.26 10.93 2.68
N GLN A 34 -8.76 10.99 1.45
CA GLN A 34 -9.51 10.65 0.23
C GLN A 34 -8.61 10.17 -0.90
N HIS A 35 -9.20 9.64 -1.97
CA HIS A 35 -8.49 9.08 -3.13
C HIS A 35 -7.38 8.11 -2.72
N TYR A 36 -7.77 7.06 -1.99
CA TYR A 36 -6.82 6.11 -1.43
C TYR A 36 -6.09 5.26 -2.47
N ARG A 37 -6.63 5.15 -3.69
CA ARG A 37 -5.97 4.55 -4.85
C ARG A 37 -5.40 5.65 -5.74
N ALA A 38 -4.16 6.06 -5.46
CA ALA A 38 -3.44 7.12 -6.15
C ALA A 38 -1.93 6.99 -5.82
N PRO A 39 -1.03 7.54 -6.67
CA PRO A 39 0.40 7.57 -6.37
C PRO A 39 0.66 8.06 -4.94
N THR A 40 1.55 7.37 -4.24
CA THR A 40 1.97 7.71 -2.87
C THR A 40 3.31 8.45 -2.89
N PRO A 41 3.69 9.15 -1.81
CA PRO A 41 5.04 9.71 -1.68
C PRO A 41 6.09 8.61 -1.68
N ASP A 42 7.30 8.93 -2.11
CA ASP A 42 8.41 7.97 -2.09
C ASP A 42 8.96 7.72 -0.67
N THR A 43 8.43 8.44 0.33
CA THR A 43 8.89 8.38 1.73
C THR A 43 7.72 8.32 2.71
N LEU A 44 8.03 7.80 3.90
CA LEU A 44 7.15 7.85 5.07
C LEU A 44 8.02 8.18 6.28
N PRO A 45 7.97 9.42 6.81
CA PRO A 45 8.80 9.82 7.94
C PRO A 45 8.67 8.87 9.15
N GLY A 46 9.79 8.35 9.61
CA GLY A 46 9.86 7.41 10.74
C GLY A 46 9.74 5.93 10.36
N ALA A 47 9.32 5.58 9.14
CA ALA A 47 9.36 4.22 8.63
C ALA A 47 10.50 4.01 7.62
N THR A 48 10.88 2.74 7.43
CA THR A 48 11.76 2.35 6.33
C THR A 48 10.92 1.96 5.13
N VAL A 49 11.12 2.61 3.98
CA VAL A 49 10.46 2.24 2.73
C VAL A 49 11.20 1.05 2.11
N LEU A 50 10.46 0.00 1.74
CA LEU A 50 11.01 -1.20 1.15
C LEU A 50 10.67 -1.28 -0.33
N ASP A 51 11.63 -1.68 -1.15
CA ASP A 51 11.33 -2.32 -2.43
C ASP A 51 11.19 -3.85 -2.24
N THR A 52 10.90 -4.56 -3.34
CA THR A 52 10.68 -6.01 -3.30
C THR A 52 11.93 -6.79 -2.90
N ALA A 53 13.13 -6.32 -3.28
CA ALA A 53 14.39 -7.00 -2.94
C ALA A 53 14.76 -6.79 -1.47
N ALA A 54 14.56 -5.58 -0.95
CA ALA A 54 14.74 -5.24 0.45
C ALA A 54 13.75 -6.00 1.34
N LEU A 55 12.50 -6.17 0.90
CA LEU A 55 11.52 -6.98 1.62
C LEU A 55 11.95 -8.46 1.68
N GLN A 56 12.39 -9.06 0.57
CA GLN A 56 12.93 -10.43 0.58
C GLN A 56 14.13 -10.57 1.52
N THR A 57 15.03 -9.58 1.52
CA THR A 57 16.20 -9.55 2.42
C THR A 57 15.76 -9.50 3.89
N LEU A 58 14.77 -8.66 4.22
CA LEU A 58 14.20 -8.57 5.56
C LEU A 58 13.55 -9.90 6.00
N LEU A 59 12.80 -10.54 5.11
CA LEU A 59 12.15 -11.83 5.35
C LEU A 59 13.16 -12.97 5.55
N ALA A 60 14.32 -12.91 4.89
CA ALA A 60 15.39 -13.90 5.08
C ALA A 60 16.16 -13.70 6.40
N ALA A 61 16.30 -12.45 6.85
CA ALA A 61 17.11 -12.12 8.02
C ALA A 61 16.32 -12.13 9.34
N ARG A 62 15.01 -11.88 9.28
CA ARG A 62 14.15 -11.65 10.45
C ARG A 62 12.77 -12.28 10.24
N GLN A 63 11.90 -12.12 11.21
CA GLN A 63 10.50 -12.57 11.14
C GLN A 63 9.58 -11.36 11.33
N PRO A 64 9.47 -10.46 10.32
CA PRO A 64 8.56 -9.34 10.42
C PRO A 64 7.10 -9.82 10.39
N LEU A 65 6.22 -9.06 11.03
CA LEU A 65 4.78 -9.19 10.83
C LEU A 65 4.41 -8.51 9.53
N LEU A 66 3.97 -9.30 8.55
CA LEU A 66 3.42 -8.80 7.29
C LEU A 66 1.95 -8.44 7.51
N LEU A 67 1.61 -7.16 7.29
CA LEU A 67 0.30 -6.60 7.55
C LEU A 67 -0.28 -6.06 6.25
N ASP A 68 -1.23 -6.81 5.70
CA ASP A 68 -2.06 -6.32 4.61
C ASP A 68 -3.16 -5.43 5.18
N VAL A 69 -3.38 -4.25 4.60
CA VAL A 69 -4.42 -3.31 5.03
C VAL A 69 -5.36 -2.90 3.91
N MET A 70 -5.47 -3.73 2.86
CA MET A 70 -6.43 -3.54 1.78
C MET A 70 -7.85 -3.41 2.35
N ALA A 71 -8.63 -2.48 1.82
CA ALA A 71 -9.99 -2.26 2.29
C ALA A 71 -10.91 -3.45 1.96
N ALA A 72 -11.87 -3.71 2.85
CA ALA A 72 -12.94 -4.66 2.62
C ALA A 72 -14.29 -4.01 2.96
N GLY A 73 -15.34 -4.42 2.26
CA GLY A 73 -16.71 -4.10 2.67
C GLY A 73 -17.02 -4.76 4.02
N GLN A 74 -18.02 -4.24 4.71
CA GLN A 74 -18.51 -4.77 5.97
C GLN A 74 -20.02 -4.89 5.91
N VAL A 75 -20.56 -5.99 6.42
CA VAL A 75 -22.00 -6.20 6.58
C VAL A 75 -22.32 -6.41 8.05
N THR A 76 -23.41 -5.83 8.51
CA THR A 76 -23.94 -6.04 9.86
C THR A 76 -25.09 -7.02 9.76
N ALA A 77 -24.98 -8.15 10.45
CA ALA A 77 -26.02 -9.15 10.54
C ALA A 77 -27.16 -8.69 11.46
N ALA A 78 -28.29 -9.39 11.39
CA ALA A 78 -29.49 -9.06 12.18
C ALA A 78 -29.26 -9.15 13.70
N ASP A 79 -28.29 -9.95 14.15
CA ASP A 79 -27.89 -10.08 15.56
C ASP A 79 -26.91 -8.98 16.01
N GLY A 80 -26.60 -8.02 15.13
CA GLY A 80 -25.67 -6.92 15.40
C GLY A 80 -24.20 -7.28 15.21
N SER A 81 -23.86 -8.53 14.89
CA SER A 81 -22.48 -8.92 14.56
C SER A 81 -22.06 -8.31 13.22
N SER A 82 -20.76 -8.04 13.06
CA SER A 82 -20.21 -7.49 11.83
C SER A 82 -19.26 -8.46 11.17
N HIS A 83 -19.41 -8.63 9.86
CA HIS A 83 -18.58 -9.51 9.06
C HIS A 83 -17.95 -8.75 7.91
N TRP A 84 -16.75 -9.17 7.54
CA TRP A 84 -16.09 -8.69 6.33
C TRP A 84 -16.76 -9.27 5.09
N LEU A 85 -16.98 -8.41 4.10
CA LEU A 85 -17.45 -8.77 2.77
C LEU A 85 -16.49 -8.17 1.73
N PRO A 86 -15.36 -8.84 1.44
CA PRO A 86 -14.47 -8.45 0.36
C PRO A 86 -15.21 -8.43 -0.98
N ALA A 87 -14.99 -7.40 -1.80
CA ALA A 87 -15.58 -7.33 -3.14
C ALA A 87 -15.00 -8.37 -4.09
N HIS A 88 -13.75 -8.77 -3.86
CA HIS A 88 -13.00 -9.77 -4.62
C HIS A 88 -12.17 -10.61 -3.67
N GLU A 89 -11.74 -11.80 -4.13
CA GLU A 89 -10.75 -12.60 -3.41
C GLU A 89 -9.48 -11.79 -3.19
N ARG A 90 -9.01 -11.70 -1.93
CA ARG A 90 -7.75 -11.06 -1.60
C ARG A 90 -6.63 -12.09 -1.64
N GLN A 91 -5.52 -11.69 -2.26
CA GLN A 91 -4.29 -12.47 -2.29
C GLN A 91 -3.18 -11.69 -1.59
N ASP A 92 -2.57 -12.32 -0.59
CA ASP A 92 -1.57 -11.75 0.29
C ASP A 92 -0.18 -12.33 -0.02
N LEU A 93 0.84 -11.62 0.44
CA LEU A 93 2.17 -12.20 0.62
C LEU A 93 2.09 -13.37 1.63
N PRO A 94 2.80 -14.49 1.41
CA PRO A 94 2.77 -15.63 2.32
C PRO A 94 3.10 -15.25 3.76
N GLY A 95 2.27 -15.70 4.71
CA GLY A 95 2.44 -15.42 6.15
C GLY A 95 1.88 -14.07 6.62
N SER A 96 1.15 -13.36 5.77
CA SER A 96 0.52 -12.09 6.15
C SER A 96 -0.71 -12.26 7.03
N VAL A 97 -1.01 -11.17 7.74
CA VAL A 97 -2.27 -10.96 8.44
C VAL A 97 -2.99 -9.79 7.80
N TRP A 98 -4.22 -10.03 7.35
CA TRP A 98 -5.03 -8.99 6.75
C TRP A 98 -5.89 -8.27 7.81
N LEU A 99 -5.63 -6.97 7.98
CA LEU A 99 -6.33 -6.05 8.86
C LEU A 99 -7.08 -4.99 8.01
N PRO A 100 -8.30 -5.27 7.53
CA PRO A 100 -8.99 -4.37 6.63
C PRO A 100 -9.32 -3.02 7.27
N ASN A 101 -9.41 -1.98 6.44
CA ASN A 101 -9.96 -0.66 6.80
C ASN A 101 -9.17 0.15 7.87
N VAL A 102 -8.11 -0.42 8.45
CA VAL A 102 -7.24 0.30 9.42
C VAL A 102 -6.40 1.41 8.80
N GLY A 103 -6.38 1.49 7.46
CA GLY A 103 -5.68 2.51 6.67
C GLY A 103 -6.53 3.74 6.31
N TYR A 104 -7.81 3.80 6.67
CA TYR A 104 -8.59 5.02 6.42
C TYR A 104 -7.98 6.22 7.16
N GLY A 105 -8.16 7.40 6.58
CA GLY A 105 -7.59 8.65 7.08
C GLY A 105 -8.08 8.96 8.49
N GLU A 106 -9.39 8.96 8.65
CA GLU A 106 -10.06 8.99 9.94
C GLU A 106 -10.60 7.59 10.25
N LEU A 107 -10.26 7.07 11.43
CA LEU A 107 -10.80 5.80 11.90
C LEU A 107 -11.93 6.07 12.89
N ALA A 108 -13.06 5.39 12.71
CA ALA A 108 -14.05 5.28 13.76
C ALA A 108 -13.39 4.68 15.03
N PRO A 109 -13.81 5.07 16.24
CA PRO A 109 -13.19 4.60 17.49
C PRO A 109 -13.04 3.08 17.59
N ALA A 110 -14.05 2.34 17.13
CA ALA A 110 -14.02 0.87 17.12
C ALA A 110 -12.91 0.32 16.21
N MET A 111 -12.68 0.93 15.05
CA MET A 111 -11.62 0.52 14.11
C MET A 111 -10.22 0.88 14.63
N ALA A 112 -10.09 2.03 15.30
CA ALA A 112 -8.85 2.40 15.98
C ALA A 112 -8.51 1.43 17.11
N ALA A 113 -9.50 1.05 17.93
CA ALA A 113 -9.34 0.06 18.99
C ALA A 113 -9.02 -1.34 18.43
N TYR A 114 -9.69 -1.76 17.36
CA TYR A 114 -9.38 -2.97 16.61
C TYR A 114 -7.92 -2.99 16.16
N PHE A 115 -7.45 -1.92 15.51
CA PHE A 115 -6.06 -1.83 15.03
C PHE A 115 -5.05 -1.94 16.17
N GLN A 116 -5.26 -1.20 17.27
CA GLN A 116 -4.39 -1.25 18.44
C GLN A 116 -4.36 -2.65 19.07
N ARG A 117 -5.53 -3.28 19.25
CA ARG A 117 -5.67 -4.62 19.80
C ARG A 117 -4.93 -5.65 18.96
N GLU A 118 -5.13 -5.64 17.64
CA GLU A 118 -4.50 -6.61 16.75
C GLU A 118 -2.99 -6.41 16.66
N LEU A 119 -2.50 -5.17 16.61
CA LEU A 119 -1.05 -4.92 16.67
C LEU A 119 -0.45 -5.43 17.98
N ALA A 120 -1.08 -5.14 19.12
CA ALA A 120 -0.62 -5.62 20.42
C ALA A 120 -0.62 -7.15 20.49
N ARG A 121 -1.69 -7.80 20.02
CA ARG A 121 -1.79 -9.27 19.98
C ARG A 121 -0.72 -9.90 19.09
N LEU A 122 -0.58 -9.42 17.86
CA LEU A 122 0.35 -9.97 16.87
C LEU A 122 1.81 -9.75 17.27
N SER A 123 2.11 -8.57 17.83
CA SER A 123 3.47 -8.25 18.32
C SER A 123 3.79 -8.84 19.69
N GLY A 124 2.82 -9.45 20.38
CA GLY A 124 2.95 -9.86 21.78
C GLY A 124 3.27 -8.67 22.70
N GLY A 125 2.72 -7.49 22.39
CA GLY A 125 2.96 -6.23 23.11
C GLY A 125 4.35 -5.61 22.88
N ARG A 126 5.15 -6.15 21.97
CA ARG A 126 6.52 -5.66 21.72
C ARG A 126 6.52 -4.56 20.66
N PHE A 127 6.78 -3.32 21.07
CA PHE A 127 6.95 -2.18 20.15
C PHE A 127 8.17 -2.27 19.23
N GLU A 128 9.10 -3.18 19.53
CA GLU A 128 10.27 -3.52 18.71
C GLU A 128 10.01 -4.64 17.69
N GLN A 129 8.82 -5.22 17.66
CA GLN A 129 8.48 -6.20 16.64
C GLN A 129 8.52 -5.53 15.25
N PRO A 130 9.30 -6.03 14.27
CA PRO A 130 9.28 -5.48 12.92
C PRO A 130 7.89 -5.64 12.29
N LEU A 131 7.31 -4.54 11.84
CA LEU A 131 5.99 -4.48 11.18
C LEU A 131 6.17 -4.02 9.74
N VAL A 132 5.69 -4.78 8.77
CA VAL A 132 5.68 -4.40 7.35
C VAL A 132 4.25 -4.18 6.92
N PHE A 133 3.91 -2.94 6.58
CA PHE A 133 2.59 -2.59 6.06
C PHE A 133 2.60 -2.55 4.55
N TYR A 134 1.60 -3.17 3.94
CA TYR A 134 1.39 -3.15 2.50
C TYR A 134 -0.09 -3.25 2.13
N CYS A 135 -0.39 -3.09 0.85
CA CYS A 135 -1.73 -3.15 0.26
C CYS A 135 -1.52 -3.57 -1.21
N LEU A 136 -2.17 -2.89 -2.15
CA LEU A 136 -1.83 -2.86 -3.57
C LEU A 136 -0.84 -1.71 -3.84
N ARG A 137 -0.29 -1.65 -5.06
CA ARG A 137 0.46 -0.48 -5.52
C ARG A 137 -0.44 0.75 -5.50
N ASP A 138 0.14 1.92 -5.27
CA ASP A 138 -0.57 3.21 -5.24
C ASP A 138 -1.75 3.17 -4.25
N CYS A 139 -1.49 2.67 -3.04
CA CYS A 139 -2.48 2.51 -1.98
C CYS A 139 -2.10 3.31 -0.73
N TRP A 140 -2.78 4.42 -0.50
CA TRP A 140 -2.58 5.26 0.68
C TRP A 140 -3.02 4.60 1.99
N MET A 141 -3.81 3.52 1.95
CA MET A 141 -4.22 2.80 3.16
C MET A 141 -3.00 2.22 3.89
N SER A 142 -2.03 1.67 3.16
CA SER A 142 -0.79 1.13 3.77
C SER A 142 0.11 2.22 4.31
N TRP A 143 0.21 3.36 3.61
CA TRP A 143 0.94 4.53 4.10
C TRP A 143 0.33 5.07 5.40
N ASN A 144 -1.00 5.23 5.45
CA ASN A 144 -1.71 5.68 6.63
C ASN A 144 -1.57 4.70 7.81
N ALA A 145 -1.70 3.39 7.56
CA ALA A 145 -1.58 2.38 8.60
C ALA A 145 -0.17 2.34 9.20
N ALA A 146 0.87 2.42 8.37
CA ALA A 146 2.26 2.50 8.83
C ALA A 146 2.51 3.76 9.68
N ARG A 147 2.07 4.94 9.19
CA ARG A 147 2.14 6.19 9.97
C ARG A 147 1.41 6.07 11.31
N ARG A 148 0.27 5.39 11.32
CA ARG A 148 -0.52 5.19 12.55
C ARG A 148 0.21 4.28 13.52
N ALA A 149 0.85 3.20 13.06
CA ALA A 149 1.66 2.34 13.91
C ALA A 149 2.84 3.10 14.56
N LEU A 150 3.50 3.99 13.81
CA LEU A 150 4.51 4.89 14.37
C LEU A 150 3.94 5.78 15.48
N SER A 151 2.75 6.34 15.26
CA SER A 151 2.05 7.18 16.24
C SER A 151 1.64 6.42 17.51
N LEU A 152 1.52 5.09 17.42
CA LEU A 152 1.27 4.20 18.56
C LEU A 152 2.57 3.78 19.30
N GLY A 153 3.74 4.20 18.81
CA GLY A 153 5.03 3.95 19.45
C GLY A 153 5.80 2.74 18.92
N TYR A 154 5.33 2.07 17.87
CA TYR A 154 6.11 1.02 17.20
C TYR A 154 7.35 1.61 16.54
N ARG A 155 8.52 1.00 16.76
CA ARG A 155 9.81 1.58 16.37
C ARG A 155 10.42 0.98 15.11
N GLN A 156 10.01 -0.23 14.76
CA GLN A 156 10.50 -0.95 13.58
C GLN A 156 9.38 -1.09 12.56
N VAL A 157 8.95 0.05 12.01
CA VAL A 157 7.91 0.12 10.98
C VAL A 157 8.55 0.20 9.60
N TYR A 158 8.08 -0.68 8.73
CA TYR A 158 8.45 -0.77 7.34
C TYR A 158 7.19 -0.58 6.50
N TRP A 159 7.33 0.07 5.36
CA TRP A 159 6.25 0.27 4.41
C TRP A 159 6.69 -0.21 3.03
N TYR A 160 5.90 -1.12 2.45
CA TYR A 160 6.16 -1.70 1.14
C TYR A 160 5.14 -1.15 0.12
N PRO A 161 5.44 -0.02 -0.56
CA PRO A 161 4.50 0.70 -1.44
C PRO A 161 4.08 -0.09 -2.67
N SER A 162 4.95 -0.97 -3.19
CA SER A 162 4.63 -1.77 -4.38
C SER A 162 3.54 -2.81 -4.11
N GLY A 163 3.29 -3.16 -2.84
CA GLY A 163 2.20 -4.04 -2.44
C GLY A 163 2.25 -5.42 -3.07
N SER A 164 1.11 -6.12 -3.02
CA SER A 164 0.96 -7.45 -3.64
C SER A 164 1.12 -7.41 -5.16
N ASP A 165 0.88 -6.27 -5.81
CA ASP A 165 1.10 -6.08 -7.25
C ASP A 165 2.58 -6.25 -7.60
N GLY A 166 3.46 -5.48 -6.96
CA GLY A 166 4.90 -5.59 -7.22
C GLY A 166 5.54 -6.88 -6.71
N TRP A 167 4.88 -7.57 -5.77
CA TRP A 167 5.29 -8.91 -5.35
C TRP A 167 4.99 -9.94 -6.44
N ALA A 168 3.77 -9.92 -6.99
CA ALA A 168 3.38 -10.79 -8.09
C ALA A 168 4.17 -10.51 -9.38
N GLU A 169 4.38 -9.23 -9.72
CA GLU A 169 5.20 -8.82 -10.87
C GLU A 169 6.64 -9.33 -10.79
N ALA A 170 7.17 -9.51 -9.57
CA ALA A 170 8.49 -10.11 -9.35
C ALA A 170 8.49 -11.66 -9.45
N GLY A 171 7.36 -12.28 -9.81
CA GLY A 171 7.21 -13.73 -9.93
C GLY A 171 7.14 -14.46 -8.59
N LEU A 172 6.86 -13.75 -7.50
CA LEU A 172 6.80 -14.32 -6.15
C LEU A 172 5.37 -14.80 -5.84
N PRO A 173 5.22 -15.88 -5.05
CA PRO A 173 3.92 -16.48 -4.81
C PRO A 173 3.03 -15.59 -3.95
N LEU A 174 1.72 -15.61 -4.24
CA LEU A 174 0.67 -15.08 -3.39
C LEU A 174 -0.21 -16.21 -2.86
N VAL A 175 -0.90 -15.96 -1.74
CA VAL A 175 -1.82 -16.92 -1.12
C VAL A 175 -3.18 -16.27 -0.88
N VAL A 176 -4.25 -17.04 -0.98
CA VAL A 176 -5.60 -16.56 -0.64
C VAL A 176 -5.65 -16.16 0.82
N ALA A 177 -6.14 -14.96 1.09
CA ALA A 177 -6.19 -14.37 2.41
C ALA A 177 -7.61 -14.36 2.99
N GLN A 178 -7.68 -14.48 4.31
CA GLN A 178 -8.91 -14.26 5.07
C GLN A 178 -8.69 -13.11 6.04
N PRO A 179 -9.63 -12.16 6.13
CA PRO A 179 -9.47 -11.00 7.00
C PRO A 179 -9.58 -11.42 8.46
N VAL A 180 -8.82 -10.76 9.35
CA VAL A 180 -8.98 -10.96 10.80
C VAL A 180 -10.39 -10.53 11.21
N PRO A 181 -11.19 -11.41 11.83
CA PRO A 181 -12.55 -11.09 12.26
C PRO A 181 -12.63 -9.85 13.17
N LEU A 182 -13.76 -9.15 13.11
CA LEU A 182 -14.03 -7.93 13.89
C LEU A 182 -14.22 -8.23 15.38
#